data_AF-A0A7V5VNX6-F1
#
_entry.id   AF-A0A7V5VNX6-F1
#
_cell.length_a   1.000
_cell.length_b   1.000
_cell.length_c   1.000
_cell.angle_alpha   90.00
_cell.angle_beta   90.00
_cell.angle_gamma   90.00
#
_symmetry.space_group_name_H-M   'P 1'
#
loop_
_entity.id
_entity.type
_entity.pdbx_description
1 polymer ?
#
loop_
_entity_poly.entity_id
_entity_poly.type
_entity_poly.pdbx_seq_one_letter_code
_entity_poly.pdbx_strand_id
1 'polypeptide(L)'
;MSTKPYALRIPQGLLELAELKSKMDHTDKATALRQLLYAGAEECVVELLAAGRLTVGRAAELLDVSIYDVYQLAREHGVELGATAKQYAAAHQTARKLRVRG
;
A
#
# COMPACT_ATOMS: atom_id res chain seq x y z
N MET A 1 -12.69 8.59 -5.47
CA MET A 1 -11.82 8.61 -6.69
C MET A 1 -12.53 9.08 -7.97
N SER A 2 -11.91 9.98 -8.73
CA SER A 2 -12.29 10.30 -10.12
C SER A 2 -11.69 9.26 -11.07
N THR A 3 -12.51 8.64 -11.93
CA THR A 3 -12.03 7.69 -12.94
C THR A 3 -11.69 8.42 -14.24
N LYS A 4 -10.60 8.00 -14.90
CA LYS A 4 -10.22 8.48 -16.23
C LYS A 4 -10.05 7.28 -17.15
N PRO A 5 -10.63 7.30 -18.37
CA PRO A 5 -10.42 6.22 -19.33
C PRO A 5 -8.94 6.21 -19.77
N TYR A 6 -8.31 5.04 -19.72
CA TYR A 6 -6.92 4.86 -20.13
C TYR A 6 -6.82 3.58 -20.95
N ALA A 7 -6.45 3.70 -22.23
CA ALA A 7 -6.38 2.57 -23.15
C ALA A 7 -5.06 1.80 -22.94
N LEU A 8 -5.18 0.53 -22.51
CA LEU A 8 -4.05 -0.37 -22.27
C LEU A 8 -4.17 -1.60 -23.16
N ARG A 9 -3.02 -2.09 -23.64
CA ARG A 9 -2.93 -3.44 -24.20
C ARG A 9 -2.79 -4.42 -23.06
N ILE A 10 -3.82 -5.23 -22.85
CA ILE A 10 -3.87 -6.21 -21.76
C ILE A 10 -3.52 -7.59 -22.32
N PRO A 11 -2.56 -8.31 -21.72
CA PRO A 11 -2.27 -9.69 -22.09
C PRO A 11 -3.51 -10.59 -21.98
N GLN A 12 -3.67 -11.50 -22.93
CA GLN A 12 -4.82 -12.40 -23.00
C GLN A 12 -5.03 -13.20 -21.70
N GLY A 13 -3.95 -13.75 -21.12
CA GLY A 13 -4.03 -14.50 -19.87
C GLY A 13 -4.56 -13.67 -18.69
N LEU A 14 -4.30 -12.35 -18.65
CA LEU A 14 -4.80 -11.49 -17.59
C LEU A 14 -6.30 -11.20 -17.75
N LEU A 15 -6.79 -11.12 -18.99
CA LEU A 15 -8.22 -11.04 -19.27
C LEU A 15 -8.95 -12.34 -18.91
N GLU A 16 -8.30 -13.49 -19.07
CA GLU A 16 -8.86 -14.80 -18.66
C GLU A 16 -8.95 -14.93 -17.15
N LEU A 17 -7.95 -14.43 -16.40
CA LEU A 17 -8.02 -14.35 -14.94
C LEU A 17 -9.15 -13.43 -14.46
N ALA A 18 -9.32 -12.26 -15.08
CA ALA A 18 -10.42 -11.35 -14.75
C ALA A 18 -11.80 -11.98 -15.05
N GLU A 19 -11.91 -12.75 -16.13
CA GLU A 19 -13.13 -13.52 -16.47
C GLU A 19 -13.44 -14.58 -15.41
N LEU A 20 -12.42 -15.32 -14.96
CA LEU A 20 -12.58 -16.32 -13.90
C LEU A 20 -13.06 -15.68 -12.60
N LYS A 21 -12.41 -14.59 -12.17
CA LYS A 21 -12.78 -13.85 -10.96
C LYS A 21 -14.19 -13.26 -11.05
N SER A 22 -14.56 -12.71 -12.21
CA SER A 22 -15.90 -12.17 -12.48
C SER A 22 -17.00 -13.21 -12.25
N LYS A 23 -16.77 -14.46 -12.69
CA LYS A 23 -17.71 -15.56 -12.49
C LYS A 23 -17.80 -16.01 -11.03
N MET A 24 -16.69 -16.05 -10.32
CA MET A 24 -16.64 -16.44 -8.90
C MET A 24 -17.35 -15.41 -8.01
N ASP A 25 -17.13 -14.12 -8.28
CA ASP A 25 -17.60 -13.03 -7.43
C ASP A 25 -18.96 -12.47 -7.89
N HIS A 26 -19.54 -13.03 -8.96
CA HIS A 26 -20.76 -12.53 -9.60
C HIS A 26 -20.70 -11.03 -9.96
N THR A 27 -19.55 -10.58 -10.48
CA THR A 27 -19.32 -9.20 -10.91
C THR A 27 -19.05 -9.13 -12.42
N ASP A 28 -19.04 -7.94 -13.02
CA ASP A 28 -18.61 -7.79 -14.40
C ASP A 28 -17.07 -7.87 -14.54
N LYS A 29 -16.60 -8.23 -15.74
CA LYS A 29 -15.18 -8.39 -16.04
C LYS A 29 -14.34 -7.13 -15.77
N ALA A 30 -14.88 -5.94 -16.03
CA ALA A 30 -14.15 -4.69 -15.81
C ALA A 30 -14.01 -4.40 -14.31
N THR A 31 -15.02 -4.74 -13.50
CA THR A 31 -14.93 -4.71 -12.04
C THR A 31 -13.91 -5.70 -11.51
N ALA A 32 -13.95 -6.96 -11.96
CA ALA A 32 -12.98 -7.98 -11.57
C ALA A 32 -11.54 -7.57 -11.93
N LEU A 33 -11.33 -7.02 -13.13
CA LEU A 33 -10.04 -6.51 -13.56
C LEU A 33 -9.56 -5.34 -12.68
N ARG A 34 -10.45 -4.38 -12.35
CA ARG A 34 -10.11 -3.29 -11.44
C ARG A 34 -9.73 -3.80 -10.06
N GLN A 35 -10.44 -4.79 -9.52
CA GLN A 35 -10.09 -5.39 -8.23
C GLN A 35 -8.70 -6.05 -8.25
N LEU A 36 -8.35 -6.75 -9.33
CA LEU A 36 -7.00 -7.29 -9.50
C LEU A 36 -5.94 -6.18 -9.54
N LEU A 37 -6.22 -5.08 -10.24
CA LEU A 37 -5.33 -3.92 -10.28
C LEU A 37 -5.17 -3.25 -8.91
N TYR A 38 -6.26 -3.13 -8.14
CA TYR A 38 -6.22 -2.57 -6.78
C TYR A 38 -5.39 -3.45 -5.84
N ALA A 39 -5.57 -4.77 -5.87
CA ALA A 39 -4.77 -5.69 -5.07
C ALA A 39 -3.27 -5.55 -5.37
N GLY A 40 -2.89 -5.52 -6.66
CA GLY A 40 -1.49 -5.30 -7.05
C GLY A 40 -0.97 -3.90 -6.69
N ALA A 41 -1.82 -2.87 -6.69
CA ALA A 41 -1.45 -1.53 -6.28
C ALA A 41 -1.18 -1.45 -4.77
N GLU A 42 -2.00 -2.14 -3.95
CA GLU A 42 -1.81 -2.26 -2.51
C GLU A 42 -0.48 -2.94 -2.17
N GLU A 43 -0.19 -4.08 -2.79
CA GLU A 43 1.09 -4.79 -2.64
C GLU A 43 2.29 -3.88 -3.00
N CYS A 44 2.22 -3.20 -4.15
CA CYS A 44 3.26 -2.28 -4.60
C CYS A 44 3.47 -1.11 -3.61
N VAL A 45 2.39 -0.55 -3.05
CA VAL A 45 2.48 0.51 -2.04
C VAL A 45 3.15 -0.01 -0.76
N VAL A 46 2.79 -1.21 -0.30
CA VAL A 46 3.40 -1.83 0.87
C VAL A 46 4.90 -2.07 0.67
N GLU A 47 5.32 -2.58 -0.49
CA GLU A 47 6.74 -2.78 -0.82
C GLU A 47 7.51 -1.46 -0.78
N LEU A 48 6.95 -0.39 -1.33
CA LEU A 48 7.57 0.93 -1.32
C LEU A 48 7.65 1.52 0.10
N LEU A 49 6.64 1.28 0.94
CA LEU A 49 6.64 1.67 2.35
C LEU A 49 7.73 0.92 3.13
N ALA A 50 7.83 -0.40 2.95
CA ALA A 50 8.86 -1.24 3.58
C ALA A 50 10.28 -0.81 3.17
N ALA A 51 10.45 -0.38 1.91
CA ALA A 51 11.71 0.15 1.40
C ALA A 51 12.02 1.59 1.83
N GLY A 52 11.11 2.25 2.57
CA GLY A 52 11.24 3.67 2.96
C GLY A 52 11.19 4.65 1.78
N ARG A 53 10.68 4.21 0.62
CA ARG A 53 10.58 5.00 -0.62
C ARG A 53 9.26 5.76 -0.75
N LEU A 54 8.31 5.44 0.11
CA LEU A 54 7.00 6.07 0.19
C LEU A 54 6.70 6.40 1.64
N THR A 55 6.06 7.55 1.89
CA THR A 55 5.59 7.90 3.24
C THR A 55 4.17 7.37 3.42
N VAL A 56 3.78 7.11 4.67
CA VAL A 56 2.41 6.65 5.00
C VAL A 56 1.35 7.63 4.50
N GLY A 57 1.59 8.94 4.66
CA GLY A 57 0.67 9.97 4.17
C GLY A 57 0.52 9.93 2.65
N ARG A 58 1.62 9.76 1.89
CA ARG A 58 1.55 9.68 0.43
C ARG A 58 0.89 8.39 -0.05
N ALA A 59 1.09 7.28 0.67
CA ALA A 59 0.38 6.02 0.41
C ALA A 59 -1.14 6.18 0.58
N ALA A 60 -1.57 6.84 1.65
CA ALA A 60 -2.99 7.12 1.92
C ALA A 60 -3.62 7.94 0.79
N GLU A 61 -2.94 8.99 0.32
CA GLU A 61 -3.40 9.80 -0.82
C GLU A 61 -3.51 9.01 -2.13
N LEU A 62 -2.55 8.12 -2.41
CA LEU A 62 -2.54 7.33 -3.65
C LEU A 62 -3.64 6.28 -3.70
N LEU A 63 -3.93 5.66 -2.56
CA LEU A 63 -4.95 4.62 -2.41
C LEU A 63 -6.35 5.20 -2.11
N ASP A 64 -6.48 6.51 -1.86
CA ASP A 64 -7.72 7.17 -1.43
C ASP A 64 -8.31 6.54 -0.15
N VAL A 65 -7.43 6.22 0.82
CA VAL A 65 -7.76 5.61 2.12
C VAL A 65 -7.21 6.44 3.28
N SER A 66 -7.59 6.11 4.50
CA SER A 66 -7.04 6.80 5.68
C SER A 66 -5.61 6.32 6.00
N ILE A 67 -4.87 7.13 6.75
CA ILE A 67 -3.55 6.72 7.30
C ILE A 67 -3.67 5.44 8.14
N TYR A 68 -4.78 5.27 8.88
CA TYR A 68 -5.03 4.08 9.68
C TYR A 68 -5.13 2.83 8.80
N ASP A 69 -5.84 2.93 7.67
CA ASP A 69 -5.99 1.84 6.71
C ASP A 69 -4.63 1.43 6.13
N VAL A 70 -3.73 2.38 5.88
CA VAL A 70 -2.35 2.07 5.43
C VAL A 70 -1.57 1.28 6.48
N TYR A 71 -1.68 1.64 7.76
CA TYR A 71 -1.02 0.86 8.83
C TYR A 71 -1.61 -0.55 8.95
N GLN A 72 -2.91 -0.70 8.77
CA GLN A 72 -3.56 -1.99 8.77
C GLN A 72 -3.12 -2.83 7.56
N LEU A 73 -3.13 -2.24 6.36
CA LEU A 73 -2.68 -2.88 5.13
C LEU A 73 -1.24 -3.41 5.24
N ALA A 74 -0.34 -2.58 5.79
CA ALA A 74 1.04 -2.98 5.99
C ALA A 74 1.17 -4.16 6.97
N ARG A 75 0.41 -4.15 8.07
CA ARG A 75 0.37 -5.28 9.03
C ARG A 75 -0.13 -6.57 8.39
N GLU A 76 -1.18 -6.49 7.58
CA GLU A 76 -1.75 -7.65 6.86
C GLU A 76 -0.73 -8.27 5.90
N HIS A 77 0.20 -7.46 5.39
CA HIS A 77 1.32 -7.88 4.55
C HIS A 77 2.62 -8.15 5.34
N GLY A 78 2.57 -8.20 6.67
CA GLY A 78 3.73 -8.51 7.53
C GLY A 78 4.78 -7.39 7.65
N VAL A 79 4.42 -6.16 7.27
CA VAL A 79 5.29 -4.97 7.36
C VAL A 79 4.91 -4.15 8.60
N GLU A 80 5.82 -4.09 9.57
CA GLU A 80 5.68 -3.16 10.71
C GLU A 80 6.17 -1.76 10.32
N LEU A 81 5.21 -0.84 10.13
CA LEU A 81 5.50 0.56 9.88
C LEU A 81 5.59 1.34 11.20
N GLY A 82 6.67 2.10 11.36
CA GLY A 82 6.94 2.90 12.55
C GLY A 82 8.43 2.92 12.86
N ALA A 83 8.84 3.73 13.84
CA ALA A 83 10.19 3.60 14.35
C ALA A 83 10.32 2.22 15.01
N THR A 84 11.21 1.37 14.49
CA THR A 84 11.55 0.10 15.17
C THR A 84 11.98 0.42 16.60
N ALA A 85 11.83 -0.52 17.55
CA ALA A 85 12.29 -0.33 18.93
C ALA A 85 13.74 0.19 19.02
N LYS A 86 14.59 -0.19 18.05
CA LYS A 86 15.95 0.37 17.85
C LYS A 86 15.97 1.86 17.51
N GLN A 87 15.11 2.33 16.62
CA GLN A 87 15.01 3.74 16.24
C GLN A 87 14.46 4.60 17.38
N TYR A 88 13.49 4.09 18.15
CA TYR A 88 13.04 4.73 19.39
C TYR A 88 14.15 4.83 20.44
N ALA A 89 14.92 3.75 20.64
CA ALA A 89 16.05 3.75 21.57
C ALA A 89 17.14 4.75 21.14
N ALA A 90 17.46 4.83 19.84
CA ALA A 90 18.44 5.76 19.29
C ALA A 90 17.98 7.22 19.41
N ALA A 91 16.70 7.50 19.14
CA ALA A 91 16.11 8.83 19.33
C ALA A 91 16.14 9.25 20.81
N HIS A 92 15.82 8.36 21.73
CA HIS A 92 15.88 8.63 23.17
C HIS A 92 17.31 8.89 23.67
N GLN A 93 18.30 8.12 23.21
CA GLN A 93 19.70 8.36 23.58
C GLN A 93 20.20 9.71 23.05
N THR A 94 19.79 10.08 21.83
CA THR A 94 20.15 11.36 21.21
C THR A 94 19.50 12.53 21.95
N ALA A 95 18.21 12.43 22.29
CA ALA A 95 17.50 13.43 23.09
C ALA A 95 18.12 13.60 24.50
N ARG A 96 18.54 12.50 25.16
CA ARG A 96 19.26 12.57 26.45
C ARG A 96 20.59 13.29 26.33
N LYS A 97 21.37 13.04 25.27
CA LYS A 97 22.66 13.73 25.04
C LYS A 97 22.51 15.23 24.80
N LEU A 98 21.43 15.65 24.14
CA LEU A 98 21.13 17.07 23.90
C LEU A 98 20.67 17.77 25.19
N ARG A 99 19.99 17.05 26.10
CA ARG A 99 19.47 17.59 27.36
C ARG A 99 20.51 17.76 28.47
N VAL A 100 21.68 17.12 28.34
CA VAL A 100 22.80 17.21 29.32
C VAL A 100 23.83 18.29 28.91
N ARG A 101 23.65 18.90 27.73
CA ARG A 101 24.58 19.86 27.13
C ARG A 101 24.13 21.32 27.15
N GLY A 102 22.97 21.61 27.77
CA GLY A 102 22.47 22.96 28.06
C GLY A 102 22.34 23.16 29.55
#